data_AF-A0A416EAN2-F1
#
_entry.id   AF-A0A416EAN2-F1
#
_cell.length_a   1.000
_cell.length_b   1.000
_cell.length_c   1.000
_cell.angle_alpha   90.00
_cell.angle_beta   90.00
_cell.angle_gamma   90.00
#
_symmetry.space_group_name_H-M   'P 1'
#
loop_
_entity.id
_entity.type
_entity.pdbx_description
1 polymer ?
#
loop_
_entity_poly.entity_id
_entity_poly.type
_entity_poly.pdbx_seq_one_letter_code
_entity_poly.pdbx_strand_id
1 'polypeptide(L)'
;MAQNYSHEYSNFPSATIELTNYMDIDSTVAPIISRIYQLQSNGDYTGANDLIEENRELLKPYSVDMSALNRIIEEIYNTQLYALGSSQQIFISDAEPAVDVPEGSFWQQEY
;
A
#
# COMPACT_ATOMS: atom_id res chain seq x y z
N MET A 1 -13.88 19.29 -4.92
CA MET A 1 -14.33 18.30 -3.91
C MET A 1 -13.16 17.89 -3.05
N ALA A 2 -13.31 17.86 -1.72
CA ALA A 2 -12.29 17.26 -0.85
C ALA A 2 -12.17 15.78 -1.21
N GLN A 3 -10.98 15.34 -1.61
CA GLN A 3 -10.75 13.92 -1.87
C GLN A 3 -10.84 13.16 -0.55
N ASN A 4 -11.79 12.23 -0.48
CA ASN A 4 -11.88 11.31 0.65
C ASN A 4 -10.90 10.16 0.41
N TYR A 5 -9.77 10.20 1.10
CA TYR A 5 -8.82 9.09 1.14
C TYR A 5 -9.33 7.99 2.07
N SER A 6 -8.87 6.76 1.82
CA SER A 6 -9.12 5.63 2.70
C SER A 6 -8.00 5.55 3.75
N HIS A 7 -8.33 5.19 4.99
CA HIS A 7 -7.38 5.26 6.13
C HIS A 7 -7.39 4.00 7.01
N GLU A 8 -7.79 2.85 6.49
CA GLU A 8 -7.87 1.61 7.29
C GLU A 8 -6.46 1.06 7.61
N TYR A 9 -5.54 1.18 6.66
CA TYR A 9 -4.14 0.73 6.71
C TYR A 9 -3.14 1.82 6.27
N SER A 10 -3.61 2.90 5.66
CA SER A 10 -2.84 4.01 5.08
C SER A 10 -2.91 5.28 5.94
N ASN A 11 -1.76 5.95 6.05
CA ASN A 11 -1.68 7.28 6.68
C ASN A 11 -1.58 8.42 5.66
N PHE A 12 -1.78 8.12 4.37
CA PHE A 12 -1.77 9.13 3.31
C PHE A 12 -2.82 10.22 3.56
N PRO A 13 -2.57 11.51 3.27
CA PRO A 13 -1.31 12.08 2.80
C PRO A 13 -0.38 12.50 3.96
N SER A 14 -0.77 12.24 5.20
CA SER A 14 -0.10 12.76 6.41
C SER A 14 1.26 12.14 6.69
N ALA A 15 1.54 10.94 6.16
CA ALA A 15 2.82 10.26 6.29
C ALA A 15 3.10 9.39 5.07
N THR A 16 4.38 9.07 4.84
CA THR A 16 4.81 8.10 3.83
C THR A 16 4.65 6.67 4.35
N ILE A 17 4.38 5.73 3.45
CA ILE A 17 4.44 4.31 3.76
C ILE A 17 5.82 3.91 4.32
N GLU A 18 5.84 3.03 5.32
CA GLU A 18 7.06 2.41 5.81
C GLU A 18 7.66 1.50 4.73
N LEU A 19 8.88 1.83 4.28
CA LEU A 19 9.59 1.00 3.31
C LEU A 19 9.95 -0.34 3.93
N THR A 20 9.36 -1.42 3.43
CA THR A 20 9.65 -2.77 3.87
C THR A 20 10.52 -3.48 2.82
N ASN A 21 11.66 -4.04 3.24
CA ASN A 21 12.55 -4.82 2.38
C ASN A 21 12.26 -6.31 2.56
N TYR A 22 11.21 -6.78 1.90
CA TYR A 22 10.92 -8.21 1.90
C TYR A 22 12.02 -8.99 1.18
N MET A 23 12.33 -10.18 1.70
CA MET A 23 13.37 -11.05 1.21
C MET A 23 12.77 -12.38 0.77
N ASP A 24 13.33 -12.95 -0.29
CA ASP A 24 13.07 -14.33 -0.65
C ASP A 24 13.68 -15.27 0.40
N ILE A 25 13.10 -16.46 0.55
CA ILE A 25 13.63 -17.51 1.42
C ILE A 25 15.06 -17.86 0.98
N ASP A 26 15.98 -17.83 1.94
CA ASP A 26 17.39 -18.17 1.73
C ASP A 26 17.80 -19.39 2.59
N SER A 27 19.08 -19.74 2.55
CA SER A 27 19.63 -20.85 3.36
C SER A 27 19.51 -20.63 4.88
N THR A 28 19.36 -19.38 5.31
CA THR A 28 19.27 -19.00 6.72
C THR A 28 17.93 -19.44 7.30
N VAL A 29 16.83 -19.18 6.58
CA VAL A 29 15.46 -19.48 7.05
C VAL A 29 14.84 -20.73 6.43
N ALA A 30 15.39 -21.26 5.35
CA ALA A 30 14.88 -22.46 4.67
C ALA A 30 14.61 -23.67 5.60
N PRO A 31 15.47 -23.98 6.59
CA PRO A 31 15.20 -25.08 7.52
C PRO A 31 13.93 -24.85 8.36
N ILE A 32 13.70 -23.61 8.81
CA ILE A 32 12.55 -23.23 9.64
C ILE A 32 11.27 -23.31 8.80
N ILE A 33 11.27 -22.71 7.61
CA ILE A 33 10.12 -22.73 6.69
C ILE A 33 9.77 -24.16 6.28
N SER A 34 10.77 -24.99 5.97
CA SER A 34 10.55 -26.40 5.64
C SER A 34 9.88 -27.16 6.78
N ARG A 35 10.28 -26.86 8.03
CA ARG A 35 9.66 -27.49 9.22
C ARG A 35 8.23 -27.01 9.42
N ILE A 36 7.95 -25.73 9.20
CA ILE A 36 6.57 -25.19 9.22
C ILE A 36 5.69 -25.94 8.22
N TYR A 37 6.15 -26.12 6.98
CA TYR A 37 5.39 -26.86 5.96
C TYR A 37 5.17 -28.33 6.34
N GLN A 38 6.15 -28.99 6.94
CA GLN A 38 5.99 -30.36 7.44
C GLN A 38 4.93 -30.47 8.54
N LEU A 39 4.91 -29.53 9.48
CA LEU A 39 3.92 -29.48 10.56
C LEU A 39 2.51 -29.28 9.99
N GLN A 40 2.36 -28.33 9.06
CA GLN A 40 1.10 -28.10 8.34
C GLN A 40 0.64 -29.33 7.55
N SER A 41 1.55 -30.01 6.83
CA SER A 41 1.20 -31.22 6.06
C SER A 41 0.75 -32.38 6.95
N ASN A 42 1.20 -32.41 8.20
CA ASN A 42 0.80 -33.41 9.20
C ASN A 42 -0.48 -33.01 9.96
N GLY A 43 -1.07 -31.85 9.66
CA GLY A 43 -2.23 -31.31 10.38
C GLY A 43 -1.91 -30.67 11.73
N ASP A 44 -0.63 -30.53 12.08
CA ASP A 44 -0.18 -29.88 13.32
C ASP A 44 -0.02 -28.37 13.11
N TYR A 45 -1.15 -27.69 12.99
CA TYR A 45 -1.18 -26.23 12.81
C TYR A 45 -0.75 -25.47 14.05
N THR A 46 -0.94 -26.04 15.25
CA THR A 46 -0.49 -25.43 16.51
C THR A 46 1.02 -25.41 16.54
N GLY A 47 1.70 -26.54 16.31
CA GLY A 47 3.15 -26.59 16.27
C GLY A 47 3.74 -25.72 15.15
N ALA A 48 3.06 -25.63 14.01
CA ALA A 48 3.47 -24.71 12.93
C ALA A 48 3.41 -23.25 13.39
N ASN A 49 2.34 -22.86 14.09
CA ASN A 49 2.17 -21.50 14.60
C ASN A 49 3.19 -21.18 15.70
N ASP A 50 3.44 -22.10 16.63
CA ASP A 50 4.44 -21.93 17.68
C ASP A 50 5.82 -21.68 17.07
N LEU A 51 6.19 -22.45 16.04
CA LEU A 51 7.47 -22.28 15.36
C LEU A 51 7.59 -20.94 14.61
N ILE A 52 6.49 -20.41 14.07
CA ILE A 52 6.45 -19.06 13.47
C ILE A 52 6.67 -18.00 14.54
N GLU A 53 5.95 -18.09 15.67
CA GLU A 53 6.04 -17.10 16.75
C GLU A 53 7.41 -17.11 17.44
N GLU A 54 7.99 -18.28 17.67
CA GLU A 54 9.35 -18.42 18.21
C GLU A 54 10.42 -17.77 17.33
N ASN A 55 10.19 -17.72 16.01
CA ASN A 55 11.12 -17.18 15.02
C ASN A 55 10.65 -15.87 14.40
N ARG A 56 9.67 -15.19 15.02
CA ARG A 56 8.93 -14.06 14.44
C ARG A 56 9.84 -12.94 13.92
N GLU A 57 10.81 -12.51 14.73
CA GLU A 57 11.72 -11.42 14.34
C GLU A 57 12.64 -11.82 13.18
N LEU A 58 13.09 -13.07 13.15
CA LEU A 58 13.90 -13.60 12.06
C LEU A 58 13.09 -13.77 10.77
N LEU A 59 11.83 -14.20 10.88
CA LEU A 59 10.94 -14.44 9.74
C LEU A 59 10.25 -13.18 9.23
N LYS A 60 10.23 -12.08 9.99
CA LYS A 60 9.57 -10.82 9.63
C LYS A 60 9.88 -10.33 8.21
N PRO A 61 11.14 -10.29 7.72
CA PRO A 61 11.41 -9.84 6.36
C PRO A 61 11.04 -10.89 5.28
N TYR A 62 10.79 -12.14 5.64
CA TYR A 62 10.49 -13.22 4.69
C TYR A 62 8.99 -13.51 4.55
N SER A 63 8.15 -12.79 5.28
CA SER A 63 6.70 -13.00 5.30
C SER A 63 5.98 -11.71 4.92
N VAL A 64 5.19 -11.79 3.85
CA VAL A 64 4.24 -10.75 3.50
C VAL A 64 2.88 -11.16 4.05
N ASP A 65 2.40 -10.46 5.07
CA ASP A 65 1.07 -10.69 5.62
C ASP A 65 -0.01 -9.85 4.91
N MET A 66 -1.29 -10.16 5.21
CA MET A 66 -2.42 -9.43 4.64
C MET A 66 -2.43 -7.95 5.02
N SER A 67 -1.92 -7.59 6.20
CA SER A 67 -1.87 -6.20 6.65
C SER A 67 -0.89 -5.39 5.79
N ALA A 68 0.25 -5.98 5.43
CA ALA A 68 1.22 -5.39 4.54
C ALA A 68 0.65 -5.19 3.13
N LEU A 69 -0.04 -6.20 2.59
CA LEU A 69 -0.67 -6.10 1.27
C LEU A 69 -1.76 -5.03 1.26
N ASN A 70 -2.66 -5.03 2.24
CA ASN A 70 -3.74 -4.05 2.32
C ASN A 70 -3.19 -2.63 2.46
N ARG A 71 -2.14 -2.43 3.27
CA ARG A 71 -1.43 -1.15 3.40
C ARG A 71 -0.87 -0.68 2.05
N ILE A 72 -0.18 -1.55 1.32
CA ILE A 72 0.39 -1.20 0.00
C ILE A 72 -0.72 -0.83 -1.00
N ILE A 73 -1.79 -1.63 -1.04
CA ILE A 73 -2.92 -1.41 -1.96
C ILE A 73 -3.60 -0.07 -1.66
N GLU A 74 -3.86 0.23 -0.40
CA GLU A 74 -4.54 1.46 0.00
C GLU A 74 -3.67 2.71 -0.24
N GLU A 75 -2.36 2.63 0.01
CA GLU A 75 -1.42 3.70 -0.32
C GLU A 75 -1.38 3.97 -1.83
N ILE A 76 -1.39 2.93 -2.67
CA ILE A 76 -1.48 3.07 -4.13
C ILE A 76 -2.81 3.73 -4.52
N TYR A 77 -3.92 3.25 -3.96
CA TYR A 77 -5.25 3.80 -4.24
C TYR A 77 -5.34 5.30 -3.89
N ASN A 78 -4.90 5.68 -2.70
CA ASN A 78 -4.89 7.07 -2.26
C ASN A 78 -3.96 7.94 -3.12
N THR A 79 -2.79 7.42 -3.49
CA THR A 79 -1.85 8.12 -4.38
C THR A 79 -2.46 8.33 -5.77
N GLN A 80 -3.22 7.36 -6.29
CA GLN A 80 -3.94 7.50 -7.56
C GLN A 80 -5.06 8.55 -7.47
N LEU A 81 -5.86 8.54 -6.39
CA LEU A 81 -6.86 9.58 -6.15
C LEU A 81 -6.21 10.97 -6.18
N TYR A 82 -5.10 11.12 -5.45
CA TYR A 82 -4.34 12.36 -5.42
C TYR A 82 -3.89 12.74 -6.83
N ALA A 83 -3.17 11.87 -7.54
CA ALA A 83 -2.68 12.13 -8.89
C ALA A 83 -3.79 12.52 -9.89
N LEU A 84 -4.96 11.87 -9.81
CA LEU A 84 -6.10 12.17 -10.67
C LEU A 84 -6.67 13.57 -10.41
N GLY A 85 -6.81 13.97 -9.14
CA GLY A 85 -7.33 15.30 -8.81
C GLY A 85 -6.27 16.41 -8.68
N SER A 86 -4.98 16.08 -8.70
CA SER A 86 -3.86 17.04 -8.71
C SER A 86 -3.36 17.39 -10.12
N SER A 87 -4.07 16.95 -11.17
CA SER A 87 -3.75 17.40 -12.53
C SER A 87 -4.17 18.86 -12.70
N GLN A 88 -3.19 19.74 -12.88
CA GLN A 88 -3.43 21.12 -13.32
C GLN A 88 -4.14 21.07 -14.68
N GLN A 89 -5.31 21.70 -14.77
CA GLN A 89 -6.09 21.77 -15.98
C GLN A 89 -5.98 23.16 -16.60
N ILE A 90 -5.90 23.21 -17.93
CA ILE A 90 -6.01 24.45 -18.70
C ILE A 90 -7.41 24.46 -19.30
N PHE A 91 -8.22 25.44 -18.90
CA PHE A 91 -9.53 25.65 -19.49
C PHE A 91 -9.39 26.71 -20.58
N ILE A 92 -9.67 26.34 -21.83
CA ILE A 92 -9.70 27.27 -22.96
C ILE A 92 -11.17 27.43 -23.35
N SER A 93 -11.76 28.58 -23.03
CA SER A 93 -13.16 28.87 -23.32
C SER A 93 -13.45 30.37 -23.29
N ASP A 94 -14.44 30.82 -24.06
CA ASP A 94 -14.87 32.23 -24.08
C ASP A 94 -15.55 32.67 -22.78
N ALA A 95 -16.10 31.72 -22.03
CA ALA A 95 -16.78 31.95 -20.76
C ALA A 95 -16.05 31.19 -19.63
N GLU A 96 -16.14 31.74 -18.41
CA GLU A 96 -15.60 31.13 -17.20
C GLU A 96 -16.13 29.68 -17.02
N PRO A 97 -15.27 28.71 -16.64
CA PRO A 97 -15.70 27.35 -16.44
C PRO A 97 -16.79 27.24 -15.37
N ALA A 98 -17.92 26.60 -15.69
CA ALA A 98 -19.02 26.36 -14.74
C ALA A 98 -18.72 25.24 -13.71
N VAL A 99 -17.46 24.84 -13.59
CA VAL A 99 -16.99 23.76 -12.71
C VAL A 99 -15.96 24.33 -11.74
N ASP A 100 -15.92 23.77 -10.52
CA ASP A 100 -14.87 24.11 -9.56
C ASP A 100 -13.50 23.76 -10.16
N VAL A 101 -12.71 24.79 -10.43
CA VAL A 101 -11.39 24.70 -11.04
C VAL A 101 -10.40 24.17 -9.97
N PRO A 102 -9.70 23.04 -10.20
CA PRO A 102 -8.73 22.52 -9.24
C PRO A 102 -7.64 23.55 -8.92
N GLU A 103 -7.22 23.64 -7.66
CA GLU A 103 -6.20 24.60 -7.23
C GLU A 103 -4.92 24.51 -8.10
N GLY A 104 -4.46 25.65 -8.59
CA GLY A 104 -3.34 25.76 -9.54
C GLY A 104 -3.72 25.70 -11.02
N SER A 105 -4.94 25.30 -11.37
CA SER A 105 -5.44 25.34 -12.76
C SER A 105 -5.73 26.78 -13.21
N PHE A 106 -5.66 27.03 -14.52
CA PHE A 106 -5.90 28.37 -15.08
C PHE A 106 -6.86 28.34 -16.26
N TRP A 107 -7.67 29.38 -16.35
CA TRP A 107 -8.57 29.65 -17.48
C TRP A 107 -7.93 30.69 -18.40
N GLN A 108 -7.95 30.40 -19.70
CA GLN A 108 -7.58 31.33 -20.76
C GLN A 108 -8.78 31.58 -21.67
N GLN A 109 -9.04 32.86 -21.93
CA GLN A 109 -9.95 33.31 -22.97
C GLN A 109 -9.14 33.48 -24.28
N GLU A 110 -9.59 32.88 -25.39
CA GLU A 110 -8.96 33.16 -26.69
C GLU A 110 -9.29 34.60 -27.13
N TYR A 111 -8.28 35.31 -27.64
CA TYR A 111 -8.37 36.70 -28.11
C TYR A 111 -8.93 36.82 -29.52
#